data_AF-V4HZ72-F1
#
_entry.id   AF-V4HZ72-F1
#
_cell.length_a   1.000
_cell.length_b   1.000
_cell.length_c   1.000
_cell.angle_alpha   90.00
_cell.angle_beta   90.00
_cell.angle_gamma   90.00
#
_symmetry.space_group_name_H-M   'P 1'
#
loop_
_entity.id
_entity.type
_entity.pdbx_description
1 polymer ?
#
loop_
_entity_poly.entity_id
_entity_poly.type
_entity_poly.pdbx_seq_one_letter_code
_entity_poly.pdbx_strand_id
1 'polypeptide(L)'
;MDSTLFVPILISVLQANGPAPLEPHQAEKIYACPTFTIPVDGCTIVESDIGGVPDKLENWFFDIVNEIAEEYTDECNTHDRNYWTLGKTRHSSDQQLKADFREEATESWFEKLGPEWKLVEQAWKVMAGVRDEDYYIPRQQDAYTRYTNIGKKVKANQCFQHAADLPIDTALLNVAKATFRSITSREPTAYEEFDMVELYNPTHGGDLSSFRIAVDAYATSKINVSGPEALVVVNKVEGIDQSSITLSVPQYSADGQKLETYVRAFGQDSRDGSLTLSFSYKYDQALTISGWAVVTDENGNSDFKKIEEKLNVKGWCSPREGIDCY
;
A
#
# COMPACT_ATOMS: atom_id res chain seq x y z
N MET A 1 15.92 -39.26 -47.71
CA MET A 1 15.17 -38.01 -47.84
C MET A 1 14.22 -37.94 -46.66
N ASP A 2 14.51 -36.99 -45.79
CA ASP A 2 13.75 -36.40 -44.68
C ASP A 2 13.24 -37.28 -43.53
N SER A 3 14.17 -37.48 -42.60
CA SER A 3 13.93 -37.60 -41.16
C SER A 3 13.44 -36.26 -40.61
N THR A 4 12.18 -36.17 -40.17
CA THR A 4 11.72 -35.05 -39.34
C THR A 4 11.89 -35.41 -37.87
N LEU A 5 12.90 -34.75 -37.30
CA LEU A 5 13.31 -34.79 -35.91
C LEU A 5 12.20 -34.14 -35.05
N PHE A 6 11.50 -34.94 -34.24
CA PHE A 6 10.74 -34.41 -33.11
C PHE A 6 11.74 -34.01 -32.02
N VAL A 7 11.88 -32.71 -31.77
CA VAL A 7 12.61 -32.17 -30.61
C VAL A 7 11.61 -32.02 -29.48
N PRO A 8 11.63 -32.85 -28.43
CA PRO A 8 10.91 -32.54 -27.21
C PRO A 8 11.62 -31.37 -26.52
N ILE A 9 10.94 -30.22 -26.44
CA ILE A 9 11.35 -29.13 -25.55
C ILE A 9 11.10 -29.62 -24.12
N LEU A 10 12.15 -30.21 -23.53
CA LEU A 10 12.29 -30.32 -22.09
C LEU A 10 12.34 -28.90 -21.51
N ILE A 11 11.24 -28.44 -20.91
CA ILE A 11 11.26 -27.32 -19.98
C ILE A 11 11.82 -27.88 -18.67
N SER A 12 13.14 -28.08 -18.64
CA SER A 12 13.92 -28.21 -17.41
C SER A 12 14.43 -26.82 -17.06
N VAL A 13 13.77 -26.13 -16.13
CA VAL A 13 14.32 -24.91 -15.54
C VAL A 13 14.00 -24.89 -14.05
N LEU A 14 15.02 -25.31 -13.28
CA LEU A 14 15.34 -24.92 -11.91
C LEU A 14 14.35 -25.29 -10.78
N GLN A 15 14.58 -26.48 -10.22
CA GLN A 15 14.65 -26.60 -8.76
C GLN A 15 15.74 -25.64 -8.26
N ALA A 16 15.34 -24.48 -7.76
CA ALA A 16 16.20 -23.66 -6.94
C ALA A 16 16.18 -24.25 -5.52
N ASN A 17 17.13 -25.14 -5.23
CA ASN A 17 17.72 -25.20 -3.89
C ASN A 17 18.46 -23.87 -3.67
N GLY A 18 17.71 -22.79 -3.45
CA GLY A 18 18.26 -21.57 -2.88
C GLY A 18 18.54 -21.84 -1.40
N PRO A 19 19.62 -21.28 -0.81
CA PRO A 19 19.74 -21.25 0.64
C PRO A 19 18.45 -20.62 1.20
N ALA A 20 17.87 -21.23 2.23
CA ALA A 20 16.81 -20.61 3.00
C ALA A 20 17.26 -19.17 3.35
N PRO A 21 16.43 -18.14 3.17
CA PRO A 21 16.84 -16.78 3.46
C PRO A 21 17.30 -16.74 4.92
N LEU A 22 18.59 -16.41 5.13
CA LEU A 22 19.19 -16.31 6.45
C LEU A 22 18.67 -15.08 7.23
N GLU A 23 17.84 -14.25 6.60
CA GLU A 23 17.20 -13.11 7.25
C GLU A 23 15.68 -13.06 6.97
N PRO A 24 14.83 -12.99 8.02
CA PRO A 24 13.38 -12.94 7.90
C PRO A 24 12.86 -11.81 6.98
N HIS A 25 13.60 -10.70 6.92
CA HIS A 25 13.23 -9.52 6.12
C HIS A 25 13.40 -9.70 4.60
N GLN A 26 14.08 -10.75 4.14
CA GLN A 26 14.25 -10.98 2.71
C GLN A 26 13.05 -11.67 2.06
N ALA A 27 12.25 -12.43 2.82
CA ALA A 27 11.06 -13.11 2.29
C ALA A 27 9.93 -12.13 1.93
N GLU A 28 9.80 -10.99 2.63
CA GLU A 28 8.83 -9.93 2.31
C GLU A 28 9.05 -9.34 0.90
N LYS A 29 10.31 -9.26 0.45
CA LYS A 29 10.68 -8.55 -0.79
C LYS A 29 10.45 -9.33 -2.07
N ILE A 30 10.20 -10.64 -2.01
CA ILE A 30 10.20 -11.48 -3.22
C ILE A 30 8.89 -11.30 -4.04
N TYR A 31 7.78 -10.92 -3.39
CA TYR A 31 6.47 -10.84 -4.06
C TYR A 31 5.61 -9.60 -3.70
N ALA A 32 6.11 -8.72 -2.82
CA ALA A 32 5.49 -7.42 -2.64
C ALA A 32 5.53 -6.63 -3.95
N CYS A 33 4.48 -5.87 -4.23
CA CYS A 33 4.52 -4.97 -5.38
C CYS A 33 5.63 -3.92 -5.23
N PRO A 34 6.20 -3.42 -6.35
CA PRO A 34 7.24 -2.41 -6.29
C PRO A 34 6.79 -1.21 -5.46
N THR A 35 7.56 -0.89 -4.43
CA THR A 35 7.28 0.27 -3.57
C THR A 35 7.56 1.55 -4.36
N PHE A 36 6.58 2.45 -4.40
CA PHE A 36 6.76 3.79 -4.92
C PHE A 36 7.03 4.75 -3.76
N THR A 37 8.22 5.37 -3.77
CA THR A 37 8.51 6.48 -2.87
C THR A 37 7.83 7.73 -3.42
N ILE A 38 6.93 8.31 -2.64
CA ILE A 38 6.33 9.60 -2.96
C ILE A 38 7.43 10.66 -2.99
N PRO A 39 7.58 11.42 -4.09
CA PRO A 39 8.51 12.53 -4.10
C PRO A 39 7.99 13.63 -3.17
N VAL A 40 8.87 14.06 -2.28
CA VAL A 40 8.66 15.20 -1.41
C VAL A 40 9.81 16.18 -1.66
N ASP A 41 9.51 17.46 -1.68
CA ASP A 41 10.49 18.52 -1.96
C ASP A 41 10.56 19.57 -0.85
N GLY A 42 9.93 19.30 0.29
CA GLY A 42 9.85 20.22 1.41
C GLY A 42 8.95 21.41 1.09
N CYS A 43 9.22 22.56 1.69
CA CYS A 43 8.42 23.76 1.43
C CYS A 43 8.87 24.43 0.14
N THR A 44 8.45 23.90 -1.02
CA THR A 44 8.67 24.57 -2.30
C THR A 44 7.69 25.73 -2.47
N ILE A 45 8.22 26.95 -2.52
CA ILE A 45 7.44 28.12 -2.90
C ILE A 45 7.75 28.42 -4.36
N VAL A 46 6.74 28.28 -5.20
CA VAL A 46 6.86 28.55 -6.63
C VAL A 46 6.78 30.06 -6.81
N GLU A 47 7.88 30.68 -7.24
CA GLU A 47 7.99 32.12 -7.57
C GLU A 47 7.05 32.56 -8.72
N SER A 48 6.29 31.65 -9.32
CA SER A 48 5.44 32.00 -10.46
C SER A 48 4.19 32.75 -10.00
N ASP A 49 4.26 34.07 -10.13
CA ASP A 49 3.14 35.01 -10.22
C ASP A 49 2.41 35.26 -8.89
N ILE A 50 3.17 35.68 -7.86
CA ILE A 50 2.58 36.39 -6.71
C ILE A 50 2.17 37.80 -7.17
N GLY A 51 1.10 37.87 -7.97
CA GLY A 51 0.58 39.12 -8.50
C GLY A 51 0.36 40.16 -7.39
N GLY A 52 1.22 41.17 -7.35
CA GLY A 52 1.09 42.33 -6.45
C GLY A 52 2.05 42.42 -5.27
N VAL A 53 3.08 41.56 -5.15
CA VAL A 53 4.16 41.76 -4.17
C VAL A 53 5.32 42.53 -4.82
N PRO A 54 5.76 43.68 -4.27
CA PRO A 54 6.89 44.43 -4.84
C PRO A 54 8.21 43.64 -4.75
N ASP A 55 9.04 43.65 -5.80
CA ASP A 55 10.31 42.92 -5.98
C ASP A 55 11.30 42.94 -4.78
N LYS A 56 11.18 43.93 -3.86
CA LYS A 56 12.02 44.02 -2.65
C LYS A 56 11.48 43.26 -1.44
N LEU A 57 10.16 43.04 -1.38
CA LEU A 57 9.53 42.18 -0.39
C LEU A 57 9.78 40.71 -0.76
N GLU A 58 9.89 40.41 -2.04
CA GLU A 58 10.13 39.07 -2.58
C GLU A 58 11.44 38.47 -2.06
N ASN A 59 12.60 39.12 -2.25
CA ASN A 59 13.89 38.57 -1.79
C ASN A 59 14.02 38.44 -0.26
N TRP A 60 13.53 39.41 0.52
CA TRP A 60 13.59 39.34 1.99
C TRP A 60 12.56 38.34 2.57
N PHE A 61 11.41 38.20 1.91
CA PHE A 61 10.43 37.17 2.22
C PHE A 61 11.01 35.80 1.90
N PHE A 62 11.62 35.58 0.73
CA PHE A 62 12.25 34.30 0.40
C PHE A 62 13.44 33.96 1.31
N ASP A 63 14.27 34.91 1.72
CA ASP A 63 15.39 34.63 2.64
C ASP A 63 14.90 34.18 4.03
N ILE A 64 13.92 34.89 4.61
CA ILE A 64 13.36 34.53 5.95
C ILE A 64 12.43 33.33 5.86
N VAL A 65 11.65 33.22 4.79
CA VAL A 65 10.80 32.06 4.55
C VAL A 65 11.64 30.84 4.26
N ASN A 66 12.81 30.93 3.63
CA ASN A 66 13.71 29.79 3.45
C ASN A 66 14.29 29.32 4.79
N GLU A 67 14.71 30.23 5.67
CA GLU A 67 15.22 29.89 7.01
C GLU A 67 14.13 29.26 7.89
N ILE A 68 12.91 29.78 7.83
CA ILE A 68 11.76 29.22 8.57
C ILE A 68 11.21 27.97 7.88
N ALA A 69 11.24 27.87 6.55
CA ALA A 69 10.74 26.72 5.79
C ALA A 69 11.45 25.42 6.16
N GLU A 70 12.73 25.49 6.55
CA GLU A 70 13.45 24.32 7.06
C GLU A 70 12.78 23.74 8.31
N GLU A 71 12.25 24.58 9.21
CA GLU A 71 11.55 24.16 10.43
C GLU A 71 10.22 23.46 10.13
N TYR A 72 9.57 23.81 9.01
CA TYR A 72 8.26 23.29 8.61
C TYR A 72 8.36 22.20 7.52
N THR A 73 9.55 21.63 7.33
CA THR A 73 9.83 20.65 6.27
C THR A 73 8.92 19.43 6.37
N ASP A 74 8.60 18.97 7.58
CA ASP A 74 7.79 17.76 7.78
C ASP A 74 6.31 17.97 7.43
N GLU A 75 5.76 19.16 7.72
CA GLU A 75 4.42 19.59 7.37
C GLU A 75 4.28 19.73 5.85
N CYS A 76 5.27 20.37 5.22
CA CYS A 76 5.33 20.50 3.77
C CYS A 76 5.47 19.13 3.08
N ASN A 77 6.33 18.24 3.60
CA ASN A 77 6.43 16.86 3.11
C ASN A 77 5.11 16.09 3.27
N THR A 78 4.34 16.36 4.34
CA THR A 78 3.01 15.77 4.55
C THR A 78 2.01 16.30 3.52
N HIS A 79 2.06 17.60 3.21
CA HIS A 79 1.24 18.22 2.16
C HIS A 79 1.57 17.67 0.77
N ASP A 80 2.84 17.52 0.44
CA ASP A 80 3.28 16.85 -0.79
C ASP A 80 2.71 15.44 -0.90
N ARG A 81 2.81 14.64 0.18
CA ARG A 81 2.22 13.30 0.21
C ARG A 81 0.71 13.33 0.01
N ASN A 82 0.02 14.34 0.53
CA ASN A 82 -1.40 14.50 0.29
C ASN A 82 -1.71 14.77 -1.20
N TYR A 83 -0.89 15.57 -1.89
CA TYR A 83 -1.04 15.82 -3.33
C TYR A 83 -0.82 14.56 -4.18
N TRP A 84 -0.02 13.63 -3.68
CA TRP A 84 0.18 12.30 -4.27
C TRP A 84 -0.83 11.25 -3.80
N THR A 85 -1.68 11.57 -2.82
CA THR A 85 -2.68 10.63 -2.31
C THR A 85 -3.92 10.66 -3.20
N LEU A 86 -4.16 9.58 -3.94
CA LEU A 86 -5.23 9.53 -4.95
C LEU A 86 -6.60 9.74 -4.29
N GLY A 87 -7.37 10.72 -4.77
CA GLY A 87 -8.70 11.05 -4.22
C GLY A 87 -8.69 12.11 -3.12
N LYS A 88 -7.52 12.49 -2.61
CA LYS A 88 -7.42 13.55 -1.59
C LYS A 88 -7.48 14.92 -2.25
N THR A 89 -8.49 15.72 -1.90
CA THR A 89 -8.69 17.03 -2.52
C THR A 89 -7.60 18.04 -2.15
N ARG A 90 -7.26 18.95 -3.09
CA ARG A 90 -6.39 20.10 -2.80
C ARG A 90 -6.87 20.87 -1.58
N HIS A 91 -8.16 21.22 -1.54
CA HIS A 91 -8.72 22.00 -0.44
C HIS A 91 -8.45 21.33 0.92
N SER A 92 -8.66 20.02 1.03
CA SER A 92 -8.38 19.27 2.26
C SER A 92 -6.89 19.28 2.62
N SER A 93 -6.01 19.10 1.64
CA SER A 93 -4.56 19.13 1.84
C SER A 93 -4.10 20.51 2.31
N ASP A 94 -4.57 21.58 1.65
CA ASP A 94 -4.24 22.97 1.97
C ASP A 94 -4.77 23.37 3.36
N GLN A 95 -5.99 22.94 3.73
CA GLN A 95 -6.51 23.17 5.09
C GLN A 95 -5.69 22.43 6.15
N GLN A 96 -5.20 21.23 5.86
CA GLN A 96 -4.35 20.47 6.78
C GLN A 96 -3.02 21.19 6.98
N LEU A 97 -2.30 21.52 5.90
CA LEU A 97 -1.04 22.27 5.99
C LEU A 97 -1.20 23.60 6.75
N LYS A 98 -2.33 24.27 6.54
CA LYS A 98 -2.67 25.48 7.29
C LYS A 98 -2.89 25.21 8.78
N ALA A 99 -3.50 24.09 9.15
CA ALA A 99 -3.68 23.73 10.55
C ALA A 99 -2.33 23.42 11.19
N ASP A 100 -1.50 22.64 10.51
CA ASP A 100 -0.17 22.23 10.97
C ASP A 100 0.73 23.47 11.18
N PHE A 101 0.77 24.39 10.20
CA PHE A 101 1.50 25.66 10.33
C PHE A 101 1.02 26.53 11.50
N ARG A 102 -0.28 26.49 11.82
CA ARG A 102 -0.83 27.27 12.92
C ARG A 102 -0.51 26.64 14.27
N GLU A 103 -0.45 25.33 14.34
CA GLU A 103 -0.10 24.60 15.54
C GLU A 103 1.35 24.91 15.93
N GLU A 104 2.28 24.74 15.00
CA GLU A 104 3.71 25.01 15.22
C GLU A 104 3.99 26.49 15.52
N ALA A 105 3.34 27.42 14.80
CA ALA A 105 3.57 28.86 14.99
C ALA A 105 2.92 29.47 16.26
N THR A 106 2.15 28.72 17.07
CA THR A 106 1.34 29.32 18.15
C THR A 106 1.38 28.62 19.50
N GLU A 107 2.52 28.06 19.90
CA GLU A 107 2.71 27.53 21.27
C GLU A 107 2.38 28.58 22.38
N SER A 108 2.52 29.89 22.11
CA SER A 108 2.12 30.97 23.02
C SER A 108 1.26 32.08 22.40
N TRP A 109 0.49 32.80 23.24
CA TRP A 109 -0.37 33.90 22.80
C TRP A 109 0.40 35.16 22.34
N PHE A 110 1.66 35.31 22.74
CA PHE A 110 2.54 36.38 22.28
C PHE A 110 3.09 36.09 20.86
N GLU A 111 3.28 34.82 20.50
CA GLU A 111 3.71 34.38 19.15
C GLU A 111 2.64 34.62 18.07
N LYS A 112 1.35 34.67 18.45
CA LYS A 112 0.25 35.01 17.54
C LYS A 112 0.34 36.43 16.94
N LEU A 113 1.18 37.31 17.50
CA LEU A 113 1.49 38.64 16.97
C LEU A 113 2.91 38.72 16.40
N GLY A 114 3.65 37.62 16.45
CA GLY A 114 5.03 37.47 16.01
C GLY A 114 5.17 37.45 14.47
N PRO A 115 6.41 37.56 13.98
CA PRO A 115 6.72 37.52 12.55
C PRO A 115 6.35 36.18 11.89
N GLU A 116 6.47 35.05 12.61
CA GLU A 116 6.10 33.70 12.13
C GLU A 116 4.62 33.59 11.76
N TRP A 117 3.71 34.08 12.60
CA TRP A 117 2.27 34.06 12.30
C TRP A 117 1.92 34.87 11.03
N LYS A 118 2.59 36.01 10.81
CA LYS A 118 2.44 36.79 9.58
C LYS A 118 3.01 36.06 8.37
N LEU A 119 4.09 35.29 8.55
CA LEU A 119 4.69 34.47 7.51
C LEU A 119 3.72 33.38 7.05
N VAL A 120 3.10 32.66 7.99
CA VAL A 120 2.05 31.66 7.73
C VAL A 120 0.86 32.28 6.98
N GLU A 121 0.43 33.49 7.35
CA GLU A 121 -0.65 34.20 6.66
C GLU A 121 -0.29 34.57 5.21
N GLN A 122 0.96 34.98 4.95
CA GLN A 122 1.42 35.36 3.61
C GLN A 122 1.68 34.14 2.73
N ALA A 123 2.31 33.09 3.25
CA ALA A 123 2.48 31.81 2.56
C ALA A 123 1.12 31.24 2.09
N TRP A 124 0.08 31.39 2.92
CA TRP A 124 -1.28 31.02 2.54
C TRP A 124 -1.83 31.84 1.37
N LYS A 125 -1.58 33.15 1.32
CA LYS A 125 -2.02 34.01 0.20
C LYS A 125 -1.36 33.60 -1.12
N VAL A 126 -0.09 33.21 -1.06
CA VAL A 126 0.65 32.67 -2.21
C VAL A 126 0.05 31.34 -2.66
N MET A 127 -0.14 30.39 -1.73
CA MET A 127 -0.73 29.09 -2.06
C MET A 127 -2.16 29.20 -2.61
N ALA A 128 -2.97 30.14 -2.11
CA ALA A 128 -4.31 30.40 -2.63
C ALA A 128 -4.32 30.94 -4.08
N GLY A 129 -3.20 31.52 -4.54
CA GLY A 129 -3.02 32.01 -5.91
C GLY A 129 -2.63 30.94 -6.92
N VAL A 130 -2.05 29.81 -6.49
CA VAL A 130 -1.65 28.71 -7.37
C VAL A 130 -2.90 28.03 -7.96
N ARG A 131 -2.91 27.69 -9.25
CA ARG A 131 -4.06 27.02 -9.89
C ARG A 131 -3.93 25.49 -9.75
N ASP A 132 -5.08 24.80 -9.64
CA ASP A 132 -5.14 23.33 -9.52
C ASP A 132 -4.41 22.61 -10.67
N GLU A 133 -4.48 23.20 -11.86
CA GLU A 133 -3.94 22.70 -13.13
C GLU A 133 -2.42 22.61 -13.14
N ASP A 134 -1.73 23.44 -12.35
CA ASP A 134 -0.27 23.59 -12.43
C ASP A 134 0.47 22.54 -11.60
N TYR A 135 -0.12 22.10 -10.49
CA TYR A 135 0.56 21.22 -9.52
C TYR A 135 -0.28 20.04 -9.03
N TYR A 136 -1.51 20.27 -8.61
CA TYR A 136 -2.34 19.26 -7.98
C TYR A 136 -2.83 18.20 -8.98
N ILE A 137 -3.42 18.62 -10.10
CA ILE A 137 -3.97 17.68 -11.11
C ILE A 137 -2.87 16.79 -11.71
N PRO A 138 -1.69 17.30 -12.12
CA PRO A 138 -0.60 16.45 -12.60
C PRO A 138 -0.14 15.41 -11.57
N ARG A 139 0.05 15.79 -10.30
CA ARG A 139 0.47 14.85 -9.24
C ARG A 139 -0.59 13.77 -8.99
N GLN A 140 -1.88 14.11 -8.99
CA GLN A 140 -2.98 13.14 -8.91
C GLN A 140 -3.01 12.19 -10.12
N GLN A 141 -2.76 12.70 -11.34
CA GLN A 141 -2.71 11.89 -12.55
C GLN A 141 -1.50 10.93 -12.55
N ASP A 142 -0.35 11.37 -12.06
CA ASP A 142 0.83 10.54 -11.91
C ASP A 142 0.60 9.43 -10.87
N ALA A 143 0.03 9.78 -9.71
CA ALA A 143 -0.37 8.83 -8.68
C ALA A 143 -1.33 7.77 -9.25
N TYR A 144 -2.40 8.20 -9.94
CA TYR A 144 -3.33 7.32 -10.63
C TYR A 144 -2.61 6.37 -11.61
N THR A 145 -1.76 6.90 -12.47
CA THR A 145 -1.03 6.09 -13.47
C THR A 145 -0.14 5.04 -12.80
N ARG A 146 0.51 5.39 -11.69
CA ARG A 146 1.36 4.47 -10.92
C ARG A 146 0.53 3.38 -10.23
N TYR A 147 -0.54 3.75 -9.54
CA TYR A 147 -1.36 2.82 -8.77
C TYR A 147 -2.16 1.87 -9.67
N THR A 148 -2.66 2.35 -10.80
CA THR A 148 -3.27 1.49 -11.84
C THR A 148 -2.25 0.53 -12.46
N ASN A 149 -1.00 0.95 -12.65
CA ASN A 149 0.05 0.03 -13.11
C ASN A 149 0.41 -1.04 -12.06
N ILE A 150 0.34 -0.71 -10.76
CA ILE A 150 0.45 -1.71 -9.69
C ILE A 150 -0.74 -2.68 -9.76
N GLY A 151 -1.96 -2.17 -9.88
CA GLY A 151 -3.18 -2.99 -10.05
C GLY A 151 -3.09 -3.96 -11.22
N LYS A 152 -2.55 -3.54 -12.37
CA LYS A 152 -2.30 -4.43 -13.52
C LYS A 152 -1.32 -5.57 -13.18
N LYS A 153 -0.27 -5.29 -12.40
CA LYS A 153 0.69 -6.32 -11.95
C LYS A 153 0.05 -7.30 -10.96
N VAL A 154 -0.78 -6.79 -10.05
CA VAL A 154 -1.58 -7.60 -9.12
C VAL A 154 -2.52 -8.52 -9.89
N LYS A 155 -3.33 -7.97 -10.81
CA LYS A 155 -4.24 -8.73 -11.68
C LYS A 155 -3.53 -9.77 -12.56
N ALA A 156 -2.27 -9.54 -12.89
CA ALA A 156 -1.42 -10.49 -13.62
C ALA A 156 -0.69 -11.50 -12.70
N ASN A 157 -0.96 -11.50 -11.40
CA ASN A 157 -0.30 -12.31 -10.37
C ASN A 157 1.23 -12.17 -10.36
N GLN A 158 1.74 -10.99 -10.74
CA GLN A 158 3.17 -10.68 -10.74
C GLN A 158 3.66 -10.17 -9.38
N CYS A 159 2.76 -9.61 -8.58
CA CYS A 159 3.00 -9.16 -7.21
C CYS A 159 1.68 -9.13 -6.45
N PHE A 160 1.75 -8.98 -5.12
CA PHE A 160 0.58 -8.89 -4.25
C PHE A 160 0.69 -7.67 -3.33
N GLN A 161 -0.40 -6.90 -3.26
CA GLN A 161 -0.55 -5.71 -2.42
C GLN A 161 -2.03 -5.31 -2.46
N HIS A 162 -2.65 -4.93 -1.34
CA HIS A 162 -4.02 -4.41 -1.38
C HIS A 162 -4.05 -2.94 -1.82
N ALA A 163 -5.16 -2.48 -2.38
CA ALA A 163 -5.30 -1.07 -2.74
C ALA A 163 -5.21 -0.16 -1.50
N ALA A 164 -5.62 -0.65 -0.33
CA ALA A 164 -5.52 0.05 0.95
C ALA A 164 -4.07 0.27 1.44
N ASP A 165 -3.10 -0.49 0.91
CA ASP A 165 -1.68 -0.33 1.23
C ASP A 165 -1.00 0.73 0.33
N LEU A 166 -1.75 1.33 -0.61
CA LEU A 166 -1.28 2.41 -1.46
C LEU A 166 -1.73 3.77 -0.89
N PRO A 167 -1.05 4.88 -1.23
CA PRO A 167 -1.49 6.24 -0.90
C PRO A 167 -2.77 6.61 -1.68
N ILE A 168 -3.89 6.02 -1.28
CA ILE A 168 -5.23 6.31 -1.79
C ILE A 168 -6.06 6.79 -0.61
N ASP A 169 -6.84 7.84 -0.82
CA ASP A 169 -7.67 8.41 0.21
C ASP A 169 -8.65 7.36 0.78
N THR A 170 -8.67 7.23 2.11
CA THR A 170 -9.48 6.22 2.77
C THR A 170 -10.97 6.43 2.55
N ALA A 171 -11.44 7.68 2.38
CA ALA A 171 -12.84 7.95 2.06
C ALA A 171 -13.19 7.47 0.65
N LEU A 172 -12.28 7.63 -0.32
CA LEU A 172 -12.46 7.09 -1.68
C LEU A 172 -12.61 5.56 -1.65
N LEU A 173 -11.70 4.86 -0.96
CA LEU A 173 -11.75 3.39 -0.81
C LEU A 173 -13.02 2.94 -0.08
N ASN A 174 -13.41 3.64 1.00
CA ASN A 174 -14.61 3.32 1.75
C ASN A 174 -15.89 3.51 0.92
N VAL A 175 -15.96 4.57 0.11
CA VAL A 175 -17.09 4.78 -0.81
C VAL A 175 -17.16 3.66 -1.84
N ALA A 176 -16.03 3.24 -2.40
CA ALA A 176 -15.98 2.13 -3.35
C ALA A 176 -16.50 0.83 -2.71
N LYS A 177 -15.91 0.44 -1.56
CA LYS A 177 -16.29 -0.77 -0.80
C LYS A 177 -17.76 -0.75 -0.37
N ALA A 178 -18.22 0.36 0.20
CA ALA A 178 -19.59 0.50 0.67
C ALA A 178 -20.61 0.43 -0.47
N THR A 179 -20.32 1.08 -1.60
CA THR A 179 -21.19 1.04 -2.79
C THR A 179 -21.24 -0.38 -3.36
N PHE A 180 -20.07 -1.02 -3.53
CA PHE A 180 -19.97 -2.39 -3.99
C PHE A 180 -20.80 -3.35 -3.13
N ARG A 181 -20.54 -3.35 -1.81
CA ARG A 181 -21.25 -4.20 -0.85
C ARG A 181 -22.75 -3.94 -0.81
N SER A 182 -23.18 -2.70 -0.98
CA SER A 182 -24.61 -2.37 -0.99
C SER A 182 -25.38 -3.00 -2.15
N ILE A 183 -24.69 -3.36 -3.23
CA ILE A 183 -25.27 -3.92 -4.46
C ILE A 183 -25.04 -5.44 -4.52
N THR A 184 -23.80 -5.89 -4.26
CA THR A 184 -23.42 -7.30 -4.37
C THR A 184 -23.66 -8.10 -3.10
N SER A 185 -23.95 -7.44 -1.97
CA SER A 185 -24.09 -8.06 -0.64
C SER A 185 -22.85 -8.80 -0.14
N ARG A 186 -21.67 -8.54 -0.72
CA ARG A 186 -20.37 -9.08 -0.29
C ARG A 186 -19.28 -8.00 -0.30
N GLU A 187 -18.19 -8.25 0.41
CA GLU A 187 -16.98 -7.43 0.25
C GLU A 187 -16.36 -7.67 -1.14
N PRO A 188 -15.70 -6.66 -1.73
CA PRO A 188 -14.93 -6.84 -2.96
C PRO A 188 -13.71 -7.72 -2.70
N THR A 189 -13.30 -8.51 -3.69
CA THR A 189 -12.00 -9.18 -3.64
C THR A 189 -10.87 -8.17 -3.79
N ALA A 190 -9.65 -8.55 -3.42
CA ALA A 190 -8.48 -7.69 -3.56
C ALA A 190 -8.23 -7.24 -5.02
N TYR A 191 -8.61 -8.06 -6.00
CA TYR A 191 -8.54 -7.69 -7.43
C TYR A 191 -9.62 -6.67 -7.80
N GLU A 192 -10.85 -6.86 -7.30
CA GLU A 192 -11.96 -5.94 -7.54
C GLU A 192 -11.73 -4.56 -6.89
N GLU A 193 -10.98 -4.49 -5.78
CA GLU A 193 -10.53 -3.23 -5.20
C GLU A 193 -9.74 -2.39 -6.22
N PHE A 194 -8.81 -3.00 -6.96
CA PHE A 194 -8.05 -2.30 -8.01
C PHE A 194 -8.90 -1.95 -9.21
N ASP A 195 -9.81 -2.84 -9.64
CA ASP A 195 -10.75 -2.54 -10.72
C ASP A 195 -11.60 -1.31 -10.39
N MET A 196 -12.03 -1.15 -9.13
CA MET A 196 -12.76 0.04 -8.71
C MET A 196 -11.88 1.28 -8.64
N VAL A 197 -10.63 1.19 -8.16
CA VAL A 197 -9.70 2.34 -8.16
C VAL A 197 -9.45 2.86 -9.58
N GLU A 198 -9.37 1.97 -10.58
CA GLU A 198 -9.23 2.33 -12.00
C GLU A 198 -10.44 3.13 -12.55
N LEU A 199 -11.58 3.15 -11.86
CA LEU A 199 -12.75 3.95 -12.26
C LEU A 199 -12.65 5.42 -11.84
N TYR A 200 -11.69 5.78 -10.99
CA TYR A 200 -11.49 7.15 -10.54
C TYR A 200 -10.79 7.99 -11.62
N ASN A 201 -11.32 9.19 -11.90
CA ASN A 201 -10.73 10.12 -12.85
C ASN A 201 -10.16 11.37 -12.14
N PRO A 202 -8.84 11.52 -12.03
CA PRO A 202 -8.21 12.65 -11.36
C PRO A 202 -8.27 13.97 -12.16
N THR A 203 -8.41 13.93 -13.49
CA THR A 203 -8.32 15.13 -14.36
C THR A 203 -9.49 16.10 -14.21
N HIS A 204 -10.60 15.68 -13.61
CA HIS A 204 -11.80 16.50 -13.40
C HIS A 204 -12.00 16.82 -11.91
N GLY A 205 -10.91 16.91 -11.15
CA GLY A 205 -10.95 17.20 -9.72
C GLY A 205 -11.53 16.05 -8.88
N GLY A 206 -11.66 14.85 -9.44
CA GLY A 206 -12.07 13.68 -8.68
C GLY A 206 -13.49 13.72 -8.16
N ASP A 207 -14.47 14.12 -8.99
CA ASP A 207 -15.88 14.14 -8.59
C ASP A 207 -16.31 12.78 -8.03
N LEU A 208 -16.47 12.73 -6.71
CA LEU A 208 -16.86 11.56 -5.95
C LEU A 208 -18.24 11.04 -6.41
N SER A 209 -19.10 11.91 -6.95
CA SER A 209 -20.41 11.53 -7.48
C SER A 209 -20.25 10.69 -8.74
N SER A 210 -19.46 11.16 -9.70
CA SER A 210 -19.14 10.43 -10.93
C SER A 210 -18.42 9.11 -10.63
N PHE A 211 -17.47 9.12 -9.69
CA PHE A 211 -16.80 7.90 -9.23
C PHE A 211 -17.78 6.89 -8.64
N ARG A 212 -18.69 7.33 -7.76
CA ARG A 212 -19.71 6.48 -7.17
C ARG A 212 -20.64 5.86 -8.21
N ILE A 213 -21.04 6.62 -9.23
CA ILE A 213 -21.85 6.11 -10.35
C ILE A 213 -21.08 5.03 -11.13
N ALA A 214 -19.78 5.23 -11.37
CA ALA A 214 -18.97 4.24 -12.05
C ALA A 214 -18.84 2.95 -11.21
N VAL A 215 -18.61 3.08 -9.90
CA VAL A 215 -18.56 1.93 -8.98
C VAL A 215 -19.92 1.22 -8.91
N ASP A 216 -21.03 1.94 -8.89
CA ASP A 216 -22.38 1.37 -8.91
C ASP A 216 -22.61 0.51 -10.17
N ALA A 217 -22.26 1.04 -11.35
CA ALA A 217 -22.34 0.30 -12.61
C ALA A 217 -21.45 -0.95 -12.60
N TYR A 218 -20.21 -0.82 -12.09
CA TYR A 218 -19.30 -1.95 -11.93
C TYR A 218 -19.87 -3.01 -10.98
N ALA A 219 -20.32 -2.61 -9.79
CA ALA A 219 -20.89 -3.52 -8.80
C ALA A 219 -22.15 -4.24 -9.30
N THR A 220 -23.00 -3.54 -10.06
CA THR A 220 -24.16 -4.12 -10.73
C THR A 220 -23.75 -5.23 -11.69
N SER A 221 -22.64 -5.06 -12.43
CA SER A 221 -22.10 -6.11 -13.31
C SER A 221 -21.54 -7.33 -12.55
N LYS A 222 -21.29 -7.20 -11.24
CA LYS A 222 -20.71 -8.23 -10.37
C LYS A 222 -21.72 -8.90 -9.44
N ILE A 223 -23.00 -8.50 -9.46
CA ILE A 223 -24.02 -8.98 -8.52
C ILE A 223 -24.19 -10.51 -8.51
N ASN A 224 -24.03 -11.16 -9.67
CA ASN A 224 -24.13 -12.61 -9.82
C ASN A 224 -22.78 -13.27 -10.14
N VAL A 225 -21.69 -12.54 -9.94
CA VAL A 225 -20.33 -13.04 -10.12
C VAL A 225 -19.79 -13.44 -8.77
N SER A 226 -19.32 -14.68 -8.64
CA SER A 226 -18.71 -15.17 -7.42
C SER A 226 -17.48 -14.34 -7.05
N GLY A 227 -17.36 -14.08 -5.75
CA GLY A 227 -16.19 -13.42 -5.15
C GLY A 227 -15.66 -14.34 -4.07
N PRO A 228 -14.77 -15.30 -4.41
CA PRO A 228 -14.21 -16.17 -3.39
C PRO A 228 -13.44 -15.33 -2.37
N GLU A 229 -13.42 -15.76 -1.11
CA GLU A 229 -12.69 -15.05 -0.05
C GLU A 229 -11.43 -15.84 0.32
N ALA A 230 -10.27 -15.19 0.25
CA ALA A 230 -9.02 -15.80 0.66
C ALA A 230 -8.92 -15.86 2.20
N LEU A 231 -9.30 -16.99 2.78
CA LEU A 231 -9.19 -17.24 4.22
C LEU A 231 -7.95 -18.08 4.55
N VAL A 232 -7.21 -17.67 5.59
CA VAL A 232 -6.04 -18.39 6.08
C VAL A 232 -6.25 -18.74 7.55
N VAL A 233 -6.19 -20.03 7.85
CA VAL A 233 -6.16 -20.60 9.19
C VAL A 233 -4.71 -20.84 9.57
N VAL A 234 -4.30 -20.33 10.73
CA VAL A 234 -2.92 -20.40 11.19
C VAL A 234 -2.86 -21.27 12.45
N ASN A 235 -2.06 -22.33 12.39
CA ASN A 235 -1.76 -23.18 13.55
C ASN A 235 -0.28 -23.06 13.88
N LYS A 236 0.05 -22.76 15.13
CA LYS A 236 1.43 -22.60 15.60
C LYS A 236 1.74 -23.64 16.65
N VAL A 237 2.92 -24.24 16.56
CA VAL A 237 3.48 -25.12 17.56
C VAL A 237 4.81 -24.51 17.99
N GLU A 238 4.92 -24.16 19.27
CA GLU A 238 6.16 -23.61 19.85
C GLU A 238 6.79 -24.66 20.76
N GLY A 239 7.97 -25.13 20.40
CA GLY A 239 8.68 -26.21 21.08
C GLY A 239 10.19 -26.02 21.05
N ILE A 240 10.86 -26.64 22.02
CA ILE A 240 12.33 -26.57 22.19
C ILE A 240 13.03 -27.36 21.08
N ASP A 241 12.51 -28.55 20.73
CA ASP A 241 13.11 -29.40 19.69
C ASP A 241 12.73 -28.92 18.28
N GLN A 242 11.47 -28.52 18.13
CA GLN A 242 10.91 -28.06 16.87
C GLN A 242 9.76 -27.09 17.15
N SER A 243 9.84 -25.92 16.52
CA SER A 243 8.70 -25.02 16.38
C SER A 243 8.20 -25.05 14.93
N SER A 244 6.91 -24.93 14.72
CA SER A 244 6.34 -24.90 13.38
C SER A 244 5.14 -23.97 13.29
N ILE A 245 4.87 -23.51 12.07
CA ILE A 245 3.66 -22.81 11.70
C ILE A 245 3.06 -23.48 10.48
N THR A 246 1.79 -23.84 10.57
CA THR A 246 1.00 -24.35 9.46
C THR A 246 -0.01 -23.30 9.05
N LEU A 247 0.07 -22.90 7.79
CA LEU A 247 -0.85 -22.01 7.11
C LEU A 247 -1.78 -22.87 6.26
N SER A 248 -3.09 -22.81 6.50
CA SER A 248 -4.08 -23.61 5.78
C SER A 248 -5.17 -22.74 5.20
N VAL A 249 -5.48 -22.94 3.92
CA VAL A 249 -6.58 -22.31 3.20
C VAL A 249 -7.67 -23.36 2.99
N PRO A 250 -8.93 -23.07 3.36
CA PRO A 250 -10.05 -23.98 3.11
C PRO A 250 -10.17 -24.32 1.63
N GLN A 251 -10.38 -25.60 1.31
CA GLN A 251 -10.57 -26.08 -0.07
C GLN A 251 -11.94 -25.72 -0.66
N TYR A 252 -12.85 -25.23 0.18
CA TYR A 252 -14.19 -24.83 -0.21
C TYR A 252 -14.50 -23.45 0.34
N SER A 253 -15.20 -22.64 -0.45
CA SER A 253 -15.78 -21.37 -0.03
C SER A 253 -16.92 -21.59 0.98
N ALA A 254 -17.38 -20.51 1.61
CA ALA A 254 -18.48 -20.57 2.57
C ALA A 254 -19.80 -21.09 1.98
N ASP A 255 -20.02 -20.90 0.68
CA ASP A 255 -21.15 -21.39 -0.10
C ASP A 255 -20.90 -22.78 -0.73
N GLY A 256 -19.76 -23.42 -0.42
CA GLY A 256 -19.47 -24.81 -0.80
C GLY A 256 -18.87 -25.00 -2.19
N GLN A 257 -18.46 -23.92 -2.87
CA GLN A 257 -17.74 -24.02 -4.14
C GLN A 257 -16.31 -24.49 -3.89
N LYS A 258 -15.80 -25.37 -4.74
CA LYS A 258 -14.41 -25.82 -4.66
C LYS A 258 -13.47 -24.69 -5.07
N LEU A 259 -12.39 -24.52 -4.32
CA LEU A 259 -11.37 -23.51 -4.58
C LEU A 259 -10.06 -24.18 -4.98
N GLU A 260 -9.43 -23.63 -6.02
CA GLU A 260 -8.00 -23.79 -6.21
C GLU A 260 -7.28 -22.89 -5.21
N THR A 261 -6.41 -23.48 -4.39
CA THR A 261 -5.77 -22.80 -3.27
C THR A 261 -4.27 -22.76 -3.46
N TYR A 262 -3.67 -21.59 -3.20
CA TYR A 262 -2.24 -21.42 -3.25
C TYR A 262 -1.77 -20.66 -2.01
N VAL A 263 -0.77 -21.18 -1.31
CA VAL A 263 -0.16 -20.52 -0.16
C VAL A 263 1.34 -20.43 -0.39
N ARG A 264 1.89 -19.23 -0.23
CA ARG A 264 3.33 -19.02 -0.28
C ARG A 264 3.77 -18.14 0.87
N ALA A 265 4.71 -18.61 1.67
CA ALA A 265 5.26 -17.87 2.79
C ALA A 265 6.73 -18.27 3.01
N PHE A 266 7.54 -17.29 3.41
CA PHE A 266 8.94 -17.55 3.81
C PHE A 266 9.79 -18.31 2.76
N GLY A 267 9.58 -18.02 1.47
CA GLY A 267 10.29 -18.65 0.36
C GLY A 267 9.83 -20.08 0.01
N GLN A 268 8.81 -20.61 0.68
CA GLN A 268 8.18 -21.90 0.37
C GLN A 268 6.76 -21.69 -0.13
N ASP A 269 6.26 -22.64 -0.93
CA ASP A 269 4.88 -22.61 -1.41
C ASP A 269 4.22 -23.98 -1.46
N SER A 270 2.89 -23.94 -1.41
CA SER A 270 2.02 -25.10 -1.58
C SER A 270 0.80 -24.77 -2.42
N ARG A 271 0.43 -25.71 -3.31
CA ARG A 271 -0.77 -25.67 -4.14
C ARG A 271 -1.92 -26.54 -3.60
N ASP A 272 -1.70 -27.25 -2.50
CA ASP A 272 -2.74 -28.05 -1.85
C ASP A 272 -3.54 -27.27 -0.79
N GLY A 273 -3.18 -26.00 -0.59
CA GLY A 273 -3.79 -25.10 0.38
C GLY A 273 -3.17 -25.19 1.78
N SER A 274 -2.17 -26.05 2.02
CA SER A 274 -1.51 -26.18 3.32
C SER A 274 0.00 -26.05 3.21
N LEU A 275 0.59 -25.13 3.97
CA LEU A 275 2.03 -24.91 4.04
C LEU A 275 2.51 -24.98 5.50
N THR A 276 3.36 -25.96 5.81
CA THR A 276 3.99 -26.08 7.13
C THR A 276 5.44 -25.67 7.07
N LEU A 277 5.81 -24.61 7.79
CA LEU A 277 7.17 -24.18 7.98
C LEU A 277 7.66 -24.68 9.35
N SER A 278 8.86 -25.25 9.39
CA SER A 278 9.48 -25.76 10.63
C SER A 278 10.79 -25.06 10.90
N PHE A 279 11.04 -24.75 12.17
CA PHE A 279 12.19 -24.00 12.64
C PHE A 279 12.80 -24.68 13.87
N SER A 280 14.13 -24.64 13.93
CA SER A 280 14.90 -25.04 15.09
C SER A 280 16.11 -24.12 15.19
N TYR A 281 16.30 -23.47 16.33
CA TYR A 281 17.38 -22.54 16.57
C TYR A 281 18.11 -22.89 17.86
N LYS A 282 19.39 -22.51 17.93
CA LYS A 282 20.20 -22.69 19.15
C LYS A 282 19.67 -21.89 20.34
N TYR A 283 19.26 -20.66 20.09
CA TYR A 283 18.73 -19.74 21.10
C TYR A 283 17.32 -19.33 20.72
N ASP A 284 16.59 -18.80 21.70
CA ASP A 284 15.26 -18.23 21.47
C ASP A 284 15.31 -17.16 20.37
N GLN A 285 14.37 -17.24 19.43
CA GLN A 285 14.23 -16.27 18.35
C GLN A 285 12.76 -15.95 18.10
N ALA A 286 12.46 -14.68 17.82
CA ALA A 286 11.17 -14.25 17.32
C ALA A 286 11.26 -14.09 15.79
N LEU A 287 10.42 -14.81 15.06
CA LEU A 287 10.33 -14.72 13.61
C LEU A 287 9.03 -14.01 13.21
N THR A 288 9.12 -13.21 12.15
CA THR A 288 7.95 -12.72 11.42
C THR A 288 7.87 -13.48 10.11
N ILE A 289 6.79 -14.23 9.93
CA ILE A 289 6.49 -15.03 8.76
C ILE A 289 5.52 -14.25 7.89
N SER A 290 6.00 -13.77 6.75
CA SER A 290 5.20 -13.06 5.77
C SER A 290 4.94 -13.92 4.53
N GLY A 291 3.78 -13.74 3.92
CA GLY A 291 3.39 -14.46 2.72
C GLY A 291 2.06 -14.00 2.16
N TRP A 292 1.51 -14.81 1.26
CA TRP A 292 0.23 -14.57 0.62
C TRP A 292 -0.50 -15.89 0.43
N ALA A 293 -1.81 -15.86 0.57
CA ALA A 293 -2.69 -16.92 0.10
C ALA A 293 -3.50 -16.40 -1.07
N VAL A 294 -3.71 -17.22 -2.09
CA VAL A 294 -4.56 -16.94 -3.25
C VAL A 294 -5.58 -18.06 -3.36
N VAL A 295 -6.82 -17.69 -3.65
CA VAL A 295 -7.89 -18.62 -3.97
C VAL A 295 -8.48 -18.28 -5.32
N THR A 296 -8.86 -19.29 -6.08
CA THR A 296 -9.56 -19.15 -7.36
C THR A 296 -10.73 -20.11 -7.39
N ASP A 297 -11.91 -19.62 -7.75
CA ASP A 297 -13.08 -20.47 -7.91
C ASP A 297 -13.11 -21.17 -9.28
N GLU A 298 -14.07 -22.07 -9.49
CA GLU A 298 -14.23 -22.82 -10.73
C GLU A 298 -14.57 -21.93 -11.95
N ASN A 299 -15.02 -20.70 -11.72
CA ASN A 299 -15.34 -19.71 -12.75
C ASN A 299 -14.15 -18.80 -13.09
N GLY A 300 -13.00 -18.99 -12.43
CA GLY A 300 -11.78 -18.20 -12.63
C GLY A 300 -11.78 -16.85 -11.91
N ASN A 301 -12.70 -16.60 -10.98
CA ASN A 301 -12.61 -15.42 -10.11
C ASN A 301 -11.65 -15.73 -8.98
N SER A 302 -10.87 -14.74 -8.57
CA SER A 302 -9.82 -14.91 -7.57
C SER A 302 -9.89 -13.88 -6.46
N ASP A 303 -9.28 -14.21 -5.35
CA ASP A 303 -8.96 -13.31 -4.26
C ASP A 303 -7.61 -13.68 -3.65
N PHE A 304 -6.97 -12.75 -2.95
CA PHE A 304 -5.76 -13.02 -2.20
C PHE A 304 -5.76 -12.31 -0.86
N LYS A 305 -4.99 -12.87 0.07
CA LYS A 305 -4.81 -12.33 1.42
C LYS A 305 -3.34 -12.30 1.80
N LYS A 306 -2.87 -11.17 2.32
CA LYS A 306 -1.57 -11.06 2.98
C LYS A 306 -1.55 -11.89 4.26
N ILE A 307 -0.48 -12.63 4.46
CA ILE A 307 -0.18 -13.37 5.69
C ILE A 307 0.98 -12.64 6.38
N GLU A 308 0.81 -12.32 7.65
CA GLU A 308 1.87 -11.78 8.48
C GLU A 308 1.71 -12.31 9.90
N GLU A 309 2.56 -13.25 10.28
CA GLU A 309 2.41 -14.02 11.52
C GLU A 309 3.71 -14.05 12.31
N LYS A 310 3.61 -13.78 13.62
CA LYS A 310 4.75 -13.90 14.54
C LYS A 310 4.83 -15.31 15.11
N LEU A 311 6.02 -15.89 15.16
CA LEU A 311 6.31 -17.18 15.77
C LEU A 311 7.50 -17.04 16.74
N ASN A 312 7.33 -17.45 17.99
CA ASN A 312 8.44 -17.51 18.94
C ASN A 312 9.02 -18.92 18.93
N VAL A 313 10.25 -19.04 18.45
CA VAL A 313 10.98 -20.30 18.44
C VAL A 313 11.79 -20.39 19.73
N LYS A 314 11.56 -21.45 20.51
CA LYS A 314 12.37 -21.73 21.70
C LYS A 314 13.65 -22.41 21.28
N GLY A 315 14.78 -21.90 21.76
CA GLY A 315 16.08 -22.52 21.58
C GLY A 315 16.31 -23.66 22.55
N TRP A 316 17.16 -24.60 22.15
CA TRP A 316 17.62 -25.70 23.01
C TRP A 316 18.75 -25.27 23.97
N CYS A 317 19.29 -24.05 23.82
CA CYS A 317 20.28 -23.48 24.74
C CYS A 317 19.77 -22.18 25.37
N SER A 318 20.12 -21.96 26.65
CA SER A 318 19.99 -20.65 27.29
C SER A 318 21.09 -19.70 26.81
N PRO A 319 20.82 -18.40 26.62
CA PRO A 319 21.84 -17.41 26.25
C PRO A 319 22.81 -17.08 27.40
N ARG A 320 22.67 -17.69 28.59
CA ARG A 320 23.58 -17.50 29.72
C ARG A 320 24.81 -18.42 29.60
N GLU A 321 26.00 -17.85 29.68
CA GLU A 321 27.26 -18.59 29.75
C GLU A 321 27.23 -19.61 30.90
N GLY A 322 27.50 -20.89 30.58
CA GLY A 322 27.69 -21.95 31.58
C GLY A 322 26.46 -22.80 31.93
N ILE A 323 25.34 -22.68 31.20
CA ILE A 323 24.20 -23.61 31.31
C ILE A 323 24.19 -24.50 30.07
N ASP A 324 24.27 -25.81 30.28
CA ASP A 324 24.25 -26.82 29.23
C ASP A 324 23.00 -26.69 28.34
N CYS A 325 23.19 -26.89 27.04
CA CYS A 325 22.08 -27.09 26.11
C CYS A 325 21.34 -28.37 26.47
N TYR A 326 20.02 -28.35 26.37
CA TYR A 326 19.17 -29.54 26.55
C TYR A 326 19.46 -30.60 25.49
#